data_AF-A0AAW2TNN1-F1
#
_entry.id   AF-A0AAW2TNN1-F1
#
_cell.length_a   1.000
_cell.length_b   1.000
_cell.length_c   1.000
_cell.angle_alpha   90.00
_cell.angle_beta   90.00
_cell.angle_gamma   90.00
#
_symmetry.space_group_name_H-M   'P 1'
#
loop_
_entity.id
_entity.type
_entity.pdbx_description
1 polymer ?
#
loop_
_entity_poly.entity_id
_entity_poly.type
_entity_poly.pdbx_seq_one_letter_code
_entity_poly.pdbx_strand_id
1 'polypeptide(L)'
;MPHNHTLPLDYYNTKKLIKDLSLPMEKIDACKNSCMLYWKDDIDLDYCKFCGTARYKPTRVRNPNGKKTSYAVLRYLLITHRLQRLYVSKTTAEQMTWHATHQMEEGSIVHLSDAEA
;
A
#
# COMPACT_ATOMS: atom_id res chain seq x y z
N MET A 1 -17.86 -19.84 23.79
CA MET A 1 -16.57 -20.22 23.17
C MET A 1 -16.14 -21.55 23.76
N PRO A 2 -15.53 -22.46 22.97
CA PRO A 2 -15.03 -23.72 23.50
C PRO A 2 -13.89 -23.50 24.50
N HIS A 3 -13.83 -24.35 25.53
CA HIS A 3 -12.74 -24.39 26.49
C HIS A 3 -11.45 -24.78 25.73
N ASN A 4 -10.41 -23.94 25.77
CA ASN A 4 -9.14 -24.05 25.01
C ASN A 4 -9.09 -23.42 23.62
N HIS A 5 -9.79 -22.31 23.40
CA HIS A 5 -9.54 -21.51 22.21
C HIS A 5 -8.25 -20.68 22.34
N THR A 6 -7.49 -20.56 21.24
CA THR A 6 -6.24 -19.79 21.15
C THR A 6 -6.43 -18.34 20.70
N LEU A 7 -7.68 -17.86 20.50
CA LEU A 7 -7.85 -16.47 20.07
C LEU A 7 -7.61 -15.53 21.26
N PRO A 8 -7.12 -14.31 20.99
CA PRO A 8 -6.96 -13.26 21.99
C PRO A 8 -8.27 -12.97 22.74
N LEU A 9 -8.15 -12.76 24.05
CA LEU A 9 -9.27 -12.57 24.97
C LEU A 9 -9.96 -11.20 24.84
N ASP A 10 -9.28 -10.22 24.23
CA ASP A 10 -9.80 -8.87 24.07
C ASP A 10 -9.40 -8.23 22.72
N TYR A 11 -10.07 -7.12 22.42
CA TYR A 11 -9.81 -6.33 21.22
C TYR A 11 -8.37 -5.81 21.16
N TYR A 12 -7.79 -5.47 22.31
CA TYR A 12 -6.44 -4.90 22.37
C TYR A 12 -5.37 -5.93 21.95
N ASN A 13 -5.42 -7.15 22.50
CA ASN A 13 -4.53 -8.25 22.15
C ASN A 13 -4.76 -8.70 20.71
N THR A 14 -6.02 -8.71 20.25
CA THR A 14 -6.36 -8.96 18.84
C THR A 14 -5.70 -7.92 17.94
N LYS A 15 -5.84 -6.63 18.26
CA LYS A 15 -5.24 -5.54 17.50
C LYS A 15 -3.72 -5.59 17.52
N LYS A 16 -3.11 -5.98 18.64
CA LYS A 16 -1.66 -6.13 18.77
C LYS A 16 -1.14 -7.27 17.89
N LEU A 17 -1.78 -8.44 17.92
CA LEU A 17 -1.44 -9.58 17.06
C LEU A 17 -1.59 -9.25 15.57
N ILE A 18 -2.71 -8.61 15.20
CA ILE A 18 -2.95 -8.22 13.81
C ILE A 18 -1.98 -7.13 13.36
N LYS A 19 -1.50 -6.26 14.25
CA LYS A 19 -0.55 -5.19 13.89
C LYS A 19 0.72 -5.77 13.25
N ASP A 20 1.25 -6.86 13.79
CA ASP A 20 2.49 -7.48 13.28
C ASP A 20 2.26 -8.22 11.95
N LEU A 21 1.05 -8.74 11.75
CA LEU A 21 0.64 -9.37 10.49
C LEU A 21 0.23 -8.34 9.43
N SER A 22 -0.19 -7.15 9.86
CA SER A 22 -0.70 -6.10 8.97
C SER A 22 0.38 -5.62 8.02
N LEU A 23 0.01 -5.46 6.75
CA LEU A 23 0.90 -4.85 5.78
C LEU A 23 1.04 -3.36 6.14
N PRO A 24 2.27 -2.83 6.27
CA PRO A 24 2.46 -1.42 6.51
C PRO A 24 1.83 -0.63 5.36
N MET A 25 1.05 0.36 5.75
CA MET A 25 0.19 1.14 4.86
C MET A 25 0.50 2.61 5.07
N GLU A 26 0.83 3.28 3.98
CA GLU A 26 0.97 4.72 3.94
C GLU A 26 -0.36 5.36 3.56
N LYS A 27 -0.66 6.49 4.19
CA LYS A 27 -1.84 7.30 3.88
C LYS A 27 -1.36 8.55 3.16
N ILE A 28 -1.77 8.71 1.92
CA ILE A 28 -1.45 9.87 1.10
C ILE A 28 -2.74 10.62 0.84
N ASP A 29 -2.76 11.92 1.11
CA ASP A 29 -3.93 12.73 0.79
C ASP A 29 -4.09 12.83 -0.73
N ALA A 30 -5.33 12.83 -1.19
CA ALA A 30 -5.66 12.96 -2.60
C ALA A 30 -6.61 14.14 -2.83
N CYS A 31 -6.57 14.68 -4.03
CA CYS A 31 -7.57 15.64 -4.49
C CYS A 31 -8.97 15.01 -4.42
N LYS A 32 -9.98 15.80 -4.04
CA LYS A 32 -11.38 15.36 -3.99
C LYS A 32 -11.86 14.81 -5.35
N ASN A 33 -11.37 15.40 -6.44
CA ASN A 33 -11.69 15.01 -7.81
C ASN A 33 -10.66 14.02 -8.39
N SER A 34 -9.81 13.42 -7.56
CA SER A 34 -8.77 12.45 -7.94
C SER A 34 -7.74 12.94 -8.97
N CYS A 35 -7.59 14.25 -9.15
CA CYS A 35 -6.66 14.82 -10.14
C CYS A 35 -5.18 14.64 -9.77
N MET A 36 -4.86 14.57 -8.47
CA MET A 36 -3.49 14.43 -7.98
C MET A 36 -3.45 13.86 -6.57
N LEU A 37 -2.25 13.41 -6.18
CA LEU A 37 -1.88 13.06 -4.81
C LEU A 37 -1.03 14.17 -4.21
N TYR A 38 -1.24 14.46 -2.93
CA TYR A 38 -0.40 15.37 -2.17
C TYR A 38 0.81 14.59 -1.61
N TRP A 39 1.75 14.26 -2.49
CA TRP A 39 2.94 13.45 -2.19
C TRP A 39 4.21 14.11 -2.76
N LYS A 40 5.33 13.95 -2.07
CA LYS A 40 6.68 14.40 -2.39
C LYS A 40 6.68 15.91 -2.43
N ASP A 41 6.95 16.48 -3.59
CA ASP A 41 7.05 17.92 -3.79
C ASP A 41 5.70 18.63 -3.56
N ASP A 42 4.60 17.87 -3.54
CA ASP A 42 3.23 18.38 -3.41
C ASP A 42 2.64 18.22 -2.00
N ILE A 43 3.47 17.81 -1.03
CA ILE A 43 3.00 17.50 0.33
C ILE A 43 2.51 18.73 1.10
N ASP A 44 3.00 19.92 0.79
CA ASP A 44 2.65 21.16 1.49
C ASP A 44 1.52 21.95 0.80
N LEU A 45 0.97 21.43 -0.29
CA LEU A 45 -0.12 22.10 -0.99
C LEU A 45 -1.45 21.92 -0.25
N ASP A 46 -2.12 23.06 -0.06
CA ASP A 46 -3.48 23.13 0.48
C ASP A 46 -4.55 23.07 -0.63
N TYR A 47 -4.15 23.23 -1.90
CA TYR A 47 -5.04 23.24 -3.07
C TYR A 47 -4.50 22.39 -4.22
N CYS A 48 -5.41 21.79 -4.98
CA CYS A 48 -5.05 20.98 -6.14
C CYS A 48 -4.55 21.87 -7.30
N LYS A 49 -3.39 21.53 -7.87
CA LYS A 49 -2.80 22.24 -9.03
C LYS A 49 -3.67 22.21 -10.29
N PHE A 50 -4.51 21.19 -10.44
CA PHE A 50 -5.26 20.93 -11.67
C PHE A 50 -6.69 21.49 -11.64
N CYS A 51 -7.39 21.38 -10.50
CA CYS A 51 -8.79 21.81 -10.39
C CYS A 51 -9.04 22.86 -9.31
N GLY A 52 -8.00 23.33 -8.62
CA GLY A 52 -8.10 24.39 -7.61
C GLY A 52 -8.88 24.02 -6.35
N THR A 53 -9.39 22.79 -6.22
CA THR A 53 -10.17 22.39 -5.04
C THR A 53 -9.27 22.29 -3.81
N ALA A 54 -9.80 22.70 -2.67
CA ALA A 54 -9.12 22.55 -1.38
C ALA A 54 -8.84 21.08 -1.03
N ARG A 55 -7.69 20.84 -0.41
CA ARG A 55 -7.29 19.54 0.14
C ARG A 55 -8.13 19.14 1.35
N TYR A 56 -8.38 20.09 2.25
CA TYR A 56 -8.96 19.81 3.56
C TYR A 56 -10.42 20.22 3.66
N LYS A 57 -11.20 19.43 4.41
CA LYS A 57 -12.59 19.75 4.78
C LYS A 57 -12.60 20.97 5.72
N PRO A 58 -13.63 21.83 5.65
CA PRO A 58 -13.78 22.93 6.59
C PRO A 58 -13.97 22.38 8.01
N THR A 59 -13.08 22.78 8.92
CA THR A 59 -13.17 22.41 10.34
C THR A 59 -14.21 23.27 11.04
N ARG A 60 -15.23 22.66 11.66
CA ARG A 60 -16.27 23.38 12.43
C ARG A 60 -15.74 23.97 13.74
N VAL A 61 -14.63 23.46 14.25
CA VAL A 61 -13.99 23.91 15.48
C VAL A 61 -12.89 24.91 15.13
N ARG A 62 -12.99 26.13 15.65
CA ARG A 62 -11.94 27.18 15.63
C ARG A 62 -10.78 26.79 16.56
N ASN A 63 -10.17 25.63 16.35
CA ASN A 63 -8.91 25.29 16.99
C ASN A 63 -7.79 25.47 15.95
N PRO A 64 -6.91 26.47 16.09
CA PRO A 64 -5.78 26.68 15.20
C PRO A 64 -4.87 25.44 15.09
N ASN A 65 -4.86 24.61 16.13
CA ASN A 65 -4.06 23.38 16.23
C ASN A 65 -4.90 22.11 15.94
N GLY A 66 -6.12 22.28 15.42
CA GLY A 66 -6.98 21.16 15.07
C GLY A 66 -6.41 20.36 13.90
N LYS A 67 -6.47 19.03 14.00
CA LYS A 67 -6.00 18.14 12.92
C LYS A 67 -6.83 18.39 11.65
N LYS A 68 -6.19 18.93 10.60
CA LYS A 68 -6.82 19.08 9.28
C LYS A 68 -7.20 17.70 8.73
N THR A 69 -8.40 17.58 8.18
CA THR A 69 -8.91 16.31 7.60
C THR A 69 -9.04 16.46 6.09
N SER A 70 -8.31 15.65 5.33
CA SER A 70 -8.39 15.67 3.86
C SER A 70 -9.77 15.26 3.35
N TYR A 71 -10.15 15.74 2.16
CA TYR A 71 -11.33 15.27 1.45
C TYR A 71 -11.22 13.82 1.01
N ALA A 72 -10.05 13.42 0.52
CA ALA A 72 -9.77 12.06 0.05
C ALA A 72 -8.38 11.60 0.53
N VAL A 73 -8.26 10.29 0.77
CA VAL A 73 -7.01 9.65 1.24
C VAL A 73 -6.81 8.36 0.45
N LEU A 74 -5.72 8.27 -0.29
CA LEU A 74 -5.22 7.04 -0.88
C LEU A 74 -4.47 6.24 0.20
N ARG A 75 -4.74 4.93 0.24
CA ARG A 75 -4.04 3.98 1.11
C ARG A 75 -3.07 3.19 0.27
N TYR A 76 -1.79 3.53 0.36
CA TYR A 76 -0.73 2.85 -0.35
C TYR A 76 -0.20 1.69 0.48
N LEU A 77 -0.32 0.47 -0.04
CA LEU A 77 0.27 -0.72 0.55
C LEU A 77 1.70 -0.84 0.02
N LEU A 78 2.68 -0.73 0.91
CA LEU A 78 4.10 -0.72 0.52
C LEU A 78 4.46 -2.00 -0.27
N ILE A 79 4.84 -1.81 -1.53
CA ILE A 79 5.19 -2.93 -2.41
C ILE A 79 6.39 -3.71 -1.89
N THR A 80 7.38 -3.02 -1.31
CA THR A 80 8.60 -3.61 -0.77
C THR A 80 8.30 -4.70 0.25
N HIS A 81 7.39 -4.45 1.20
CA HIS A 81 7.04 -5.46 2.21
C HIS A 81 6.28 -6.64 1.62
N ARG A 82 5.49 -6.42 0.56
CA ARG A 82 4.82 -7.51 -0.15
C ARG A 82 5.82 -8.37 -0.90
N LEU A 83 6.78 -7.75 -1.59
CA LEU A 83 7.85 -8.44 -2.29
C LEU A 83 8.69 -9.24 -1.30
N GLN A 84 9.17 -8.63 -0.21
CA GLN A 84 9.92 -9.33 0.84
C GLN A 84 9.20 -10.60 1.30
N ARG A 85 7.89 -10.53 1.58
CA ARG A 85 7.09 -11.71 1.97
C ARG A 85 7.03 -12.79 0.89
N LEU A 86 6.92 -12.42 -0.39
CA LEU A 86 6.92 -13.39 -1.49
C LEU A 86 8.28 -14.10 -1.63
N TYR A 87 9.38 -13.37 -1.39
CA TYR A 87 10.74 -13.92 -1.43
C TYR A 87 11.13 -14.74 -0.18
N VAL A 88 10.31 -14.78 0.88
CA VAL A 88 10.59 -15.61 2.08
C VAL A 88 10.53 -17.11 1.76
N SER A 89 9.60 -17.54 0.92
CA SER A 89 9.50 -18.95 0.54
C SER A 89 10.39 -19.25 -0.65
N LYS A 90 11.19 -20.31 -0.55
CA LYS A 90 12.12 -20.75 -1.60
C LYS A 90 11.40 -21.00 -2.93
N THR A 91 10.24 -21.66 -2.88
CA THR A 91 9.47 -22.00 -4.08
C THR A 91 8.95 -20.76 -4.81
N THR A 92 8.41 -19.78 -4.09
CA THR A 92 7.97 -18.51 -4.69
C THR A 92 9.15 -17.65 -5.11
N ALA A 93 10.26 -17.65 -4.37
CA ALA A 93 11.47 -16.94 -4.76
C ALA A 93 12.01 -17.47 -6.10
N GLU A 94 12.09 -18.79 -6.29
CA GLU A 94 12.51 -19.42 -7.55
C GLU A 94 11.61 -19.01 -8.72
N GLN A 95 10.29 -18.98 -8.52
CA GLN A 95 9.34 -18.50 -9.53
C GLN A 95 9.52 -17.00 -9.83
N MET A 96 9.77 -16.17 -8.82
CA MET A 96 9.95 -14.73 -9.00
C MET A 96 11.27 -14.37 -9.69
N THR A 97 12.33 -15.15 -9.50
CA THR A 97 13.64 -14.94 -10.16
C THR A 97 13.75 -15.61 -11.52
N TRP A 98 12.75 -16.43 -11.91
CA TRP A 98 12.80 -17.26 -13.11
C TRP A 98 13.19 -16.46 -14.37
N HIS A 99 12.58 -15.29 -14.58
CA HIS A 99 12.89 -14.44 -15.75
C HIS A 99 14.35 -13.97 -15.83
N ALA A 100 15.07 -13.90 -14.72
CA ALA A 100 16.46 -13.45 -14.69
C ALA A 100 17.47 -14.61 -14.75
N THR A 101 17.07 -15.80 -14.29
CA THR A 101 17.98 -16.96 -14.17
C THR A 101 17.72 -18.04 -15.22
N HIS A 102 16.57 -18.01 -15.90
CA HIS A 102 16.25 -18.97 -16.94
C HIS A 102 17.19 -18.79 -18.14
N GLN A 103 17.76 -19.90 -18.59
CA GLN A 103 18.49 -19.97 -19.85
C GLN A 103 17.54 -20.48 -20.91
N MET A 104 17.35 -19.70 -21.98
CA MET A 104 16.60 -20.12 -23.14
C MET A 104 17.40 -21.19 -23.89
N GLU A 105 16.77 -22.32 -24.21
CA GLU A 105 17.30 -23.23 -25.22
C GLU A 105 16.99 -22.66 -26.61
N GLU A 106 17.99 -22.64 -27.48
CA GLU A 106 17.89 -22.06 -28.82
C GLU A 106 16.78 -22.77 -29.62
N GLY A 107 15.72 -22.02 -29.96
CA GLY A 107 14.56 -22.52 -30.71
C GLY A 107 13.34 -22.95 -29.88
N SER A 108 13.35 -22.78 -28.55
CA SER A 108 12.20 -23.09 -27.69
C SER A 108 11.64 -21.85 -26.99
N ILE A 109 10.32 -21.65 -27.11
CA ILE A 109 9.57 -20.64 -26.35
C ILE A 109 8.98 -21.35 -25.13
N VAL A 110 9.59 -21.15 -23.96
CA VAL A 110 9.18 -21.81 -22.71
C VAL A 110 8.19 -20.94 -21.94
N HIS A 111 8.15 -19.64 -22.22
CA HIS A 111 7.20 -18.69 -21.66
C HIS A 111 6.70 -17.70 -22.72
N LEU A 112 5.46 -17.22 -22.59
CA LEU A 112 4.90 -16.21 -23.51
C LEU A 112 5.69 -14.87 -23.52
N SER A 113 6.53 -14.64 -22.52
CA SER A 113 7.42 -13.47 -22.47
C SER A 113 8.65 -13.59 -23.37
N ASP A 114 8.94 -14.79 -23.88
CA ASP A 114 10.08 -15.06 -24.75
C ASP A 114 9.73 -14.83 -26.23
N ALA A 115 8.44 -14.59 -26.53
CA ALA A 115 7.98 -14.26 -27.87
C ALA A 115 8.30 -12.79 -28.21
N GLU A 116 8.62 -12.54 -29.49
CA GLU A 116 8.81 -11.20 -30.02
C GLU A 116 7.51 -10.38 -29.88
N ALA A 117 7.65 -9.11 -29.49
CA ALA A 117 6.53 -8.21 -29.22
C ALA A 117 5.93 -7.59 -30.49
#